data_AF-A0A2H4T7J2-F1
#
_entry.id   AF-A0A2H4T7J2-F1
#
_cell.length_a   1.000
_cell.length_b   1.000
_cell.length_c   1.000
_cell.angle_alpha   90.00
_cell.angle_beta   90.00
_cell.angle_gamma   90.00
#
_symmetry.space_group_name_H-M   'P 1'
#
loop_
_entity.id
_entity.type
_entity.pdbx_description
1 polymer ?
#
loop_
_entity_poly.entity_id
_entity_poly.type
_entity_poly.pdbx_seq_one_letter_code
_entity_poly.pdbx_strand_id
1 'polypeptide(L)'
;YGWWAGNSGVTNRSGKFIAAHAAHTGLIAFWAGAFTLFELARFDPSVPMGHQPLIALPHLAALGLGFDETGTFVGGTAVVSIAVVHLVLSMVYGAGGLMHSLLFSSDMQDSSVVQARKFKLEWDNPDNQTFILGHHLIFFGVACIWFVEWARIHGIYDPAVGAIRQVEYDLNLSHIWDHQFDFLTIDSLEDVMGG
;
A
#
# COMPACT_ATOMS: atom_id res chain seq x y z
N TYR A 1 -26.94 17.26 8.77
CA TYR A 1 -25.81 17.97 8.12
C TYR A 1 -26.28 18.59 6.81
N GLY A 2 -25.77 19.76 6.43
CA GLY A 2 -25.94 20.29 5.07
C GLY A 2 -25.13 19.49 4.04
N TRP A 3 -25.35 19.73 2.74
CA TRP A 3 -24.72 18.94 1.66
C TRP A 3 -23.18 19.00 1.68
N TRP A 4 -22.61 20.14 2.10
CA TRP A 4 -21.16 20.35 2.23
C TRP A 4 -20.51 19.47 3.32
N ALA A 5 -21.30 18.90 4.25
CA ALA A 5 -20.88 17.91 5.24
C ALA A 5 -21.60 16.57 5.03
N GLY A 6 -21.90 16.22 3.78
CA GLY A 6 -22.62 14.99 3.44
C GLY A 6 -21.95 13.72 4.00
N ASN A 7 -20.62 13.68 4.02
CA ASN A 7 -19.86 12.54 4.53
C ASN A 7 -20.06 12.31 6.03
N SER A 8 -20.37 13.34 6.82
CA SER A 8 -20.72 13.16 8.24
C SER A 8 -21.97 12.29 8.43
N GLY A 9 -22.76 12.07 7.39
CA GLY A 9 -23.90 11.17 7.42
C GLY A 9 -23.55 9.67 7.42
N VAL A 10 -22.31 9.25 7.12
CA VAL A 10 -21.97 7.80 7.06
C VAL A 10 -21.45 7.24 8.38
N THR A 11 -21.14 8.09 9.36
CA THR A 11 -20.48 7.71 10.62
C THR A 11 -21.28 6.73 11.47
N ASN A 12 -22.61 6.79 11.44
CA ASN A 12 -23.49 5.86 12.16
C ASN A 12 -24.09 4.78 11.26
N ARG A 13 -23.50 4.56 10.07
CA ARG A 13 -23.99 3.59 9.08
C ARG A 13 -22.81 2.75 8.63
N SER A 14 -22.48 1.74 9.43
CA SER A 14 -21.27 0.92 9.26
C SER A 14 -21.13 0.34 7.84
N GLY A 15 -22.23 -0.08 7.19
CA GLY A 15 -22.21 -0.53 5.80
C GLY A 15 -21.82 0.57 4.81
N LYS A 16 -22.33 1.80 4.99
CA LYS A 16 -21.95 2.95 4.15
C LYS A 16 -20.54 3.45 4.47
N PHE A 17 -20.11 3.32 5.73
CA PHE A 17 -18.74 3.63 6.13
C PHE A 17 -17.74 2.70 5.43
N ILE A 18 -18.00 1.39 5.42
CA ILE A 18 -17.21 0.39 4.67
C ILE A 18 -17.22 0.72 3.18
N ALA A 19 -18.40 1.02 2.61
CA ALA A 19 -18.54 1.37 1.19
C ALA A 19 -17.63 2.54 0.79
N ALA A 20 -17.62 3.61 1.58
CA ALA A 20 -16.84 4.81 1.30
C ALA A 20 -15.33 4.50 1.30
N HIS A 21 -14.85 3.76 2.30
CA HIS A 21 -13.43 3.41 2.41
C HIS A 21 -13.00 2.43 1.32
N ALA A 22 -13.79 1.40 1.03
CA ALA A 22 -13.49 0.44 -0.04
C ALA A 22 -13.44 1.12 -1.42
N ALA A 23 -14.41 2.00 -1.73
CA ALA A 23 -14.40 2.77 -2.97
C ALA A 23 -13.19 3.70 -3.06
N HIS A 24 -12.82 4.35 -1.95
CA HIS A 24 -11.64 5.21 -1.90
C HIS A 24 -10.34 4.42 -2.09
N THR A 25 -10.19 3.24 -1.46
CA THR A 25 -9.07 2.32 -1.73
C THR A 25 -9.03 1.91 -3.20
N GLY A 26 -10.18 1.72 -3.84
CA GLY A 26 -10.28 1.52 -5.28
C GLY A 26 -9.69 2.67 -6.10
N LEU A 27 -9.96 3.92 -5.72
CA LEU A 27 -9.36 5.08 -6.38
C LEU A 27 -7.83 5.14 -6.20
N ILE A 28 -7.32 4.79 -5.02
CA ILE A 28 -5.87 4.73 -4.75
C ILE A 28 -5.21 3.67 -5.64
N ALA A 29 -5.77 2.46 -5.70
CA ALA A 29 -5.26 1.38 -6.56
C ALA A 29 -5.37 1.74 -8.04
N PHE A 30 -6.46 2.39 -8.46
CA PHE A 30 -6.64 2.87 -9.83
C PHE A 30 -5.57 3.88 -10.20
N TRP A 31 -5.32 4.88 -9.33
CA TRP A 31 -4.26 5.85 -9.52
C TRP A 31 -2.90 5.16 -9.67
N ALA A 32 -2.54 4.25 -8.75
CA ALA A 32 -1.25 3.56 -8.78
C ALA A 32 -1.04 2.82 -10.10
N GLY A 33 -2.03 2.05 -10.57
CA GLY A 33 -1.94 1.33 -11.83
C GLY A 33 -1.94 2.23 -13.07
N ALA A 34 -2.87 3.19 -13.13
CA ALA A 34 -3.01 4.08 -14.28
C ALA A 34 -1.81 5.03 -14.44
N PHE A 35 -1.32 5.62 -13.34
CA PHE A 35 -0.15 6.49 -13.39
C PHE A 35 1.13 5.72 -13.70
N THR A 36 1.30 4.49 -13.20
CA THR A 36 2.44 3.66 -13.58
C THR A 36 2.49 3.41 -15.09
N LEU A 37 1.36 3.07 -15.71
CA LEU A 37 1.29 2.90 -17.17
C LEU A 37 1.50 4.22 -17.93
N PHE A 38 0.95 5.32 -17.41
CA PHE A 38 1.11 6.65 -17.99
C PHE A 38 2.58 7.09 -17.99
N GLU A 39 3.29 6.86 -16.88
CA GLU A 39 4.72 7.14 -16.75
C GLU A 39 5.52 6.24 -17.69
N LEU A 40 5.26 4.93 -17.69
CA LEU A 40 5.94 3.98 -18.56
C LEU A 40 5.81 4.33 -20.04
N ALA A 41 4.63 4.79 -20.48
CA ALA A 41 4.39 5.19 -21.87
C ALA A 41 5.19 6.43 -22.32
N ARG A 42 5.72 7.21 -21.38
CA ARG A 42 6.52 8.42 -21.63
C ARG A 42 7.97 8.30 -21.17
N PHE A 43 8.32 7.20 -20.53
CA PHE A 43 9.64 7.00 -19.96
C PHE A 43 10.69 6.91 -21.07
N ASP A 44 11.69 7.78 -20.99
CA ASP A 44 12.88 7.73 -21.85
C ASP A 44 14.05 7.15 -21.06
N PRO A 45 14.50 5.91 -21.33
CA PRO A 45 15.62 5.31 -20.61
C PRO A 45 16.97 5.98 -20.89
N SER A 46 17.08 6.86 -21.89
CA SER A 46 18.31 7.62 -22.17
C SER A 46 18.49 8.83 -21.26
N VAL A 47 17.45 9.21 -20.50
CA VAL A 47 17.46 10.35 -19.57
C VAL A 47 17.39 9.83 -18.12
N PRO A 48 18.23 10.32 -17.19
CA PRO A 48 18.14 9.94 -15.78
C PRO A 48 16.72 10.14 -15.21
N MET A 49 16.24 9.18 -14.42
CA MET A 49 14.88 9.23 -13.88
C MET A 49 14.59 10.50 -13.08
N GLY A 50 15.57 10.99 -12.30
CA GLY A 50 15.43 12.22 -11.51
C GLY A 50 15.28 13.50 -12.35
N HIS A 51 15.50 13.44 -13.66
CA HIS A 51 15.27 14.56 -14.59
C HIS A 51 13.95 14.45 -15.36
N GLN A 52 13.18 13.39 -15.12
CA GLN A 52 11.86 13.18 -15.71
C GLN A 52 10.79 13.34 -14.61
N PRO A 53 9.56 13.77 -14.95
CA PRO A 53 8.48 13.95 -13.97
C PRO A 53 7.86 12.59 -13.61
N LEU A 54 8.65 11.70 -12.99
CA LEU A 54 8.27 10.35 -12.61
C LEU A 54 8.11 10.24 -11.11
N ILE A 55 7.08 9.51 -10.68
CA ILE A 55 6.78 9.25 -9.27
C ILE A 55 6.68 7.75 -9.05
N ALA A 56 5.87 7.03 -9.81
CA ALA A 56 5.64 5.60 -9.62
C ALA A 56 6.84 4.73 -10.07
N LEU A 57 7.44 5.02 -11.23
CA LEU A 57 8.55 4.23 -11.75
C LEU A 57 9.80 4.24 -10.85
N PRO A 58 10.24 5.37 -10.26
CA PRO A 58 11.34 5.36 -9.31
C PRO A 58 11.08 4.51 -8.06
N HIS A 59 9.82 4.45 -7.57
CA HIS A 59 9.48 3.58 -6.44
C HIS A 59 9.60 2.09 -6.82
N LEU A 60 9.21 1.70 -8.03
CA LEU A 60 9.42 0.34 -8.53
C LEU A 60 10.91 0.04 -8.75
N ALA A 61 11.68 1.01 -9.24
CA ALA A 61 13.12 0.89 -9.43
C ALA A 61 13.85 0.66 -8.10
N ALA A 62 13.47 1.37 -7.04
CA ALA A 62 14.01 1.16 -5.69
C ALA A 62 13.78 -0.28 -5.19
N LEU A 63 12.62 -0.87 -5.53
CA LEU A 63 12.28 -2.26 -5.22
C LEU A 63 12.94 -3.30 -6.16
N GLY A 64 13.73 -2.86 -7.13
CA GLY A 64 14.36 -3.73 -8.13
C GLY A 64 13.40 -4.25 -9.21
N LEU A 65 12.22 -3.68 -9.35
CA LEU A 65 11.16 -4.19 -10.23
C LEU A 65 11.21 -3.55 -11.63
N GLY A 66 11.56 -4.37 -12.64
CA GLY A 66 11.70 -3.92 -14.04
C GLY A 66 13.12 -3.54 -14.44
N PHE A 67 14.09 -3.78 -13.57
CA PHE A 67 15.51 -3.47 -13.75
C PHE A 67 16.33 -4.74 -13.61
N ASP A 68 17.48 -4.80 -14.28
CA ASP A 68 18.45 -5.87 -14.06
C ASP A 68 19.35 -5.60 -12.86
N GLU A 69 20.24 -6.54 -12.57
CA GLU A 69 21.21 -6.48 -11.48
C GLU A 69 22.07 -5.20 -11.51
N THR A 70 22.24 -4.57 -12.67
CA THR A 70 23.01 -3.32 -12.83
C THR A 70 22.18 -2.06 -12.65
N GLY A 71 20.90 -2.18 -12.29
CA GLY A 71 19.96 -1.06 -12.22
C GLY A 71 19.55 -0.52 -13.59
N THR A 72 19.82 -1.26 -14.67
CA THR A 72 19.43 -0.88 -16.02
C THR A 72 17.99 -1.31 -16.28
N PHE A 73 17.19 -0.44 -16.89
CA PHE A 73 15.82 -0.79 -17.28
C PHE A 73 15.85 -1.85 -18.39
N VAL A 74 15.37 -3.06 -18.08
CA VAL A 74 15.44 -4.22 -19.01
C VAL A 74 14.11 -4.62 -19.61
N GLY A 75 13.04 -3.91 -19.29
CA GLY A 75 11.78 -4.04 -20.00
C GLY A 75 10.57 -3.75 -19.13
N GLY A 76 9.51 -3.28 -19.79
CA GLY A 76 8.28 -2.89 -19.11
C GLY A 76 7.45 -4.05 -18.57
N THR A 77 7.78 -5.32 -18.84
CA THR A 77 6.88 -6.45 -18.51
C THR A 77 6.55 -6.54 -17.02
N ALA A 78 7.55 -6.46 -16.13
CA ALA A 78 7.31 -6.48 -14.68
C ALA A 78 6.50 -5.25 -14.23
N VAL A 79 6.87 -4.06 -14.71
CA VAL A 79 6.18 -2.79 -14.43
C VAL A 79 4.72 -2.84 -14.88
N VAL A 80 4.46 -3.30 -16.10
CA VAL A 80 3.11 -3.48 -16.66
C VAL A 80 2.33 -4.49 -15.83
N SER A 81 2.96 -5.59 -15.40
CA SER A 81 2.29 -6.62 -14.59
C SER A 81 1.80 -6.04 -13.27
N ILE A 82 2.66 -5.28 -12.57
CA ILE A 82 2.29 -4.59 -11.32
C ILE A 82 1.18 -3.59 -11.56
N ALA A 83 1.29 -2.78 -12.62
CA ALA A 83 0.28 -1.79 -12.94
C ALA A 83 -1.09 -2.42 -13.26
N VAL A 84 -1.09 -3.52 -14.02
CA VAL A 84 -2.31 -4.28 -14.34
C VAL A 84 -2.91 -4.91 -13.09
N VAL A 85 -2.10 -5.47 -12.18
CA VAL A 85 -2.59 -5.98 -10.89
C VAL A 85 -3.31 -4.87 -10.12
N HIS A 86 -2.73 -3.68 -10.02
CA HIS A 86 -3.36 -2.54 -9.36
C HIS A 86 -4.67 -2.12 -10.04
N LEU A 87 -4.72 -2.09 -11.37
CA LEU A 87 -5.94 -1.77 -12.12
C LEU A 87 -7.04 -2.82 -11.89
N VAL A 88 -6.70 -4.11 -11.89
CA VAL A 88 -7.67 -5.18 -11.62
C VAL A 88 -8.19 -5.09 -10.18
N LEU A 89 -7.30 -4.91 -9.21
CA LEU A 89 -7.68 -4.72 -7.81
C LEU A 89 -8.56 -3.48 -7.62
N SER A 90 -8.30 -2.39 -8.35
CA SER A 90 -9.14 -1.19 -8.31
C SER A 90 -10.59 -1.47 -8.68
N MET A 91 -10.82 -2.34 -9.68
CA MET A 91 -12.17 -2.76 -10.07
C MET A 91 -12.83 -3.60 -8.98
N VAL A 92 -12.07 -4.49 -8.33
CA VAL A 92 -12.59 -5.32 -7.22
C VAL A 92 -12.99 -4.44 -6.04
N TYR A 93 -12.13 -3.50 -5.62
CA TYR A 93 -12.44 -2.56 -4.54
C TYR A 93 -13.62 -1.64 -4.88
N GLY A 94 -13.67 -1.11 -6.11
CA GLY A 94 -14.77 -0.29 -6.58
C GLY A 94 -16.10 -1.06 -6.60
N ALA A 95 -16.10 -2.30 -7.09
CA ALA A 95 -17.27 -3.16 -7.07
C ALA A 95 -17.73 -3.48 -5.64
N GLY A 96 -16.79 -3.77 -4.72
CA GLY A 96 -17.09 -3.95 -3.30
C GLY A 96 -17.70 -2.70 -2.66
N GLY A 97 -17.13 -1.52 -2.93
CA GLY A 97 -17.67 -0.24 -2.48
C GLY A 97 -19.09 0.01 -2.98
N LEU A 98 -19.36 -0.24 -4.27
CA LEU A 98 -20.70 -0.12 -4.85
C LEU A 98 -21.68 -1.14 -4.25
N MET A 99 -21.24 -2.38 -4.03
CA MET A 99 -22.07 -3.43 -3.43
C MET A 99 -22.51 -3.06 -2.00
N HIS A 100 -21.59 -2.60 -1.16
CA HIS A 100 -21.92 -2.09 0.19
C HIS A 100 -22.77 -0.81 0.14
N SER A 101 -22.62 0.00 -0.91
CA SER A 101 -23.39 1.24 -1.08
C SER A 101 -24.80 1.02 -1.62
N LEU A 102 -25.05 0.00 -2.44
CA LEU A 102 -26.31 -0.15 -3.18
C LEU A 102 -27.10 -1.40 -2.81
N LEU A 103 -26.43 -2.49 -2.44
CA LEU A 103 -27.06 -3.81 -2.29
C LEU A 103 -27.15 -4.27 -0.84
N PHE A 104 -26.16 -3.96 -0.02
CA PHE A 104 -26.13 -4.39 1.38
C PHE A 104 -26.77 -3.38 2.34
N SER A 105 -27.11 -3.88 3.54
CA SER A 105 -27.68 -3.08 4.63
C SER A 105 -26.82 -1.84 4.91
N SER A 106 -27.47 -0.70 5.16
CA SER A 106 -26.75 0.54 5.49
C SER A 106 -25.99 0.47 6.80
N ASP A 107 -26.50 -0.29 7.76
CA ASP A 107 -25.81 -0.66 8.98
C ASP A 107 -25.64 -2.19 9.02
N MET A 108 -24.43 -2.65 9.31
CA MET A 108 -24.09 -4.08 9.40
C MET A 108 -24.81 -4.77 10.54
N GLN A 109 -25.27 -4.04 11.57
CA GLN A 109 -26.12 -4.59 12.64
C GLN A 109 -27.45 -5.15 12.10
N ASP A 110 -27.98 -4.53 11.06
CA ASP A 110 -29.24 -4.92 10.41
C ASP A 110 -29.05 -6.04 9.37
N SER A 111 -27.81 -6.55 9.20
CA SER A 111 -27.55 -7.62 8.26
C SER A 111 -28.22 -8.92 8.71
N SER A 112 -28.80 -9.67 7.78
CA SER A 112 -29.29 -11.03 8.03
C SER A 112 -28.16 -12.02 8.30
N VAL A 113 -26.93 -11.71 7.86
CA VAL A 113 -25.74 -12.56 8.04
C VAL A 113 -25.10 -12.31 9.41
N VAL A 114 -25.03 -13.36 10.24
CA VAL A 114 -24.51 -13.29 11.62
C VAL A 114 -23.07 -12.76 11.67
N GLN A 115 -22.23 -13.18 10.73
CA GLN A 115 -20.83 -12.78 10.64
C GLN A 115 -20.69 -11.30 10.29
N ALA A 116 -21.56 -10.79 9.40
CA ALA A 116 -21.54 -9.38 9.01
C ALA A 116 -21.84 -8.45 10.20
N ARG A 117 -22.72 -8.87 11.12
CA ARG A 117 -23.06 -8.10 12.33
C ARG A 117 -21.86 -7.85 13.26
N LYS A 118 -20.76 -8.62 13.13
CA LYS A 118 -19.51 -8.36 13.87
C LYS A 118 -18.80 -7.09 13.41
N PHE A 119 -19.03 -6.64 12.18
CA PHE A 119 -18.46 -5.42 11.60
C PHE A 119 -19.32 -4.17 11.87
N LYS A 120 -20.08 -4.19 12.96
CA LYS A 120 -20.75 -3.00 13.49
C LYS A 120 -19.72 -1.98 13.96
N LEU A 121 -20.14 -0.71 13.97
CA LEU A 121 -19.30 0.40 14.39
C LEU A 121 -19.95 1.09 15.59
N GLU A 122 -19.33 0.94 16.76
CA GLU A 122 -19.77 1.48 18.04
C GLU A 122 -18.68 2.42 18.57
N TRP A 123 -18.84 3.72 18.37
CA TRP A 123 -17.81 4.72 18.65
C TRP A 123 -17.48 4.88 20.13
N ASP A 124 -18.42 4.55 21.02
CA ASP A 124 -18.30 4.58 22.47
C ASP A 124 -17.87 3.24 23.08
N ASN A 125 -17.71 2.20 22.25
CA ASN A 125 -17.30 0.87 22.69
C ASN A 125 -15.81 0.61 22.35
N PRO A 126 -14.88 0.71 23.31
CA PRO A 126 -13.46 0.49 23.05
C PRO A 126 -13.15 -0.94 22.61
N ASP A 127 -13.91 -1.95 23.04
CA ASP A 127 -13.69 -3.34 22.61
C ASP A 127 -13.99 -3.52 21.12
N ASN A 128 -15.04 -2.84 20.62
CA ASN A 128 -15.35 -2.84 19.19
C ASN A 128 -14.25 -2.14 18.36
N GLN A 129 -13.78 -0.97 18.83
CA GLN A 129 -12.74 -0.22 18.14
C GLN A 129 -11.39 -0.95 18.13
N THR A 130 -10.98 -1.51 19.27
CA THR A 130 -9.72 -2.25 19.39
C THR A 130 -9.74 -3.58 18.64
N PHE A 131 -10.90 -4.24 18.54
CA PHE A 131 -11.07 -5.40 17.68
C PHE A 131 -10.78 -5.06 16.21
N ILE A 132 -11.33 -3.95 15.69
CA ILE A 132 -11.08 -3.51 14.31
C ILE A 132 -9.60 -3.12 14.15
N LEU A 133 -9.06 -2.32 15.06
CA LEU A 133 -7.67 -1.88 15.04
C LEU A 133 -6.68 -3.06 15.01
N GLY A 134 -6.88 -4.05 15.89
CA GLY A 134 -5.99 -5.21 16.00
C GLY A 134 -5.88 -6.00 14.69
N HIS A 135 -6.98 -6.16 13.96
CA HIS A 135 -6.94 -6.81 12.64
C HIS A 135 -6.11 -6.02 11.62
N HIS A 136 -6.25 -4.69 11.61
CA HIS A 136 -5.45 -3.84 10.70
C HIS A 136 -3.96 -3.88 11.04
N LEU A 137 -3.61 -3.89 12.33
CA LEU A 137 -2.21 -3.99 12.79
C LEU A 137 -1.56 -5.31 12.34
N ILE A 138 -2.32 -6.42 12.30
CA ILE A 138 -1.82 -7.68 11.76
C ILE A 138 -1.47 -7.54 10.26
N PHE A 139 -2.34 -6.91 9.46
CA PHE A 139 -2.06 -6.68 8.03
C PHE A 139 -0.84 -5.77 7.81
N PHE A 140 -0.68 -4.72 8.63
CA PHE A 140 0.53 -3.89 8.56
C PHE A 140 1.79 -4.67 8.92
N GLY A 141 1.76 -5.48 9.98
CA GLY A 141 2.89 -6.34 10.35
C GLY A 141 3.27 -7.31 9.23
N VAL A 142 2.30 -7.97 8.59
CA VAL A 142 2.55 -8.85 7.45
C VAL A 142 3.13 -8.10 6.26
N ALA A 143 2.65 -6.88 5.97
CA ALA A 143 3.18 -6.06 4.88
C ALA A 143 4.65 -5.66 5.11
N CYS A 144 5.03 -5.29 6.33
CA CYS A 144 6.42 -5.01 6.67
C CYS A 144 7.31 -6.25 6.49
N ILE A 145 6.86 -7.41 6.97
CA ILE A 145 7.59 -8.68 6.79
C ILE A 145 7.75 -9.01 5.30
N TRP A 146 6.72 -8.82 4.48
CA TRP A 146 6.83 -9.04 3.04
C TRP A 146 7.86 -8.13 2.37
N PHE A 147 7.95 -6.86 2.78
CA PHE A 147 8.95 -5.94 2.25
C PHE A 147 10.38 -6.37 2.60
N VAL A 148 10.63 -6.75 3.86
CA VAL A 148 11.94 -7.22 4.32
C VAL A 148 12.34 -8.53 3.64
N GLU A 149 11.42 -9.50 3.55
CA GLU A 149 11.67 -10.78 2.88
C GLU A 149 11.86 -10.60 1.36
N TRP A 150 11.21 -9.60 0.75
CA TRP A 150 11.46 -9.25 -0.64
C TRP A 150 12.92 -8.81 -0.84
N ALA A 151 13.42 -7.91 0.00
CA ALA A 151 14.80 -7.44 -0.07
C ALA A 151 15.82 -8.57 0.18
N ARG A 152 15.51 -9.52 1.07
CA ARG A 152 16.38 -10.67 1.35
C ARG A 152 16.41 -11.69 0.21
N ILE A 153 15.25 -12.02 -0.38
CA ILE A 153 15.13 -13.09 -1.36
C ILE A 153 15.41 -12.60 -2.79
N HIS A 154 14.87 -11.45 -3.16
CA HIS A 154 14.95 -10.92 -4.53
C HIS A 154 15.98 -9.81 -4.68
N GLY A 155 16.21 -9.05 -3.61
CA GLY A 155 17.06 -7.88 -3.63
C GLY A 155 16.33 -6.59 -3.98
N ILE A 156 16.93 -5.48 -3.57
CA ILE A 156 16.48 -4.11 -3.85
C ILE A 156 17.68 -3.28 -4.35
N TYR A 157 17.40 -2.12 -4.92
CA TYR A 157 18.46 -1.26 -5.47
C TYR A 157 19.27 -0.61 -4.34
N ASP A 158 20.58 -0.85 -4.33
CA ASP A 158 21.53 -0.19 -3.45
C ASP A 158 22.24 0.95 -4.19
N PRO A 159 22.01 2.22 -3.80
CA PRO A 159 22.65 3.36 -4.46
C PRO A 159 24.16 3.48 -4.19
N ALA A 160 24.68 2.89 -3.11
CA ALA A 160 26.12 2.90 -2.81
C ALA A 160 26.90 1.96 -3.73
N VAL A 161 26.29 0.84 -4.13
CA VAL A 161 26.87 -0.14 -5.05
C VAL A 161 26.45 0.12 -6.51
N GLY A 162 25.31 0.78 -6.72
CA GLY A 162 24.73 1.03 -8.05
C GLY A 162 24.15 -0.23 -8.68
N ALA A 163 23.62 -1.15 -7.86
CA ALA A 163 23.16 -2.47 -8.29
C ALA A 163 21.99 -2.95 -7.45
N ILE A 164 21.19 -3.87 -8.00
CA ILE A 164 20.23 -4.63 -7.20
C ILE A 164 21.00 -5.73 -6.46
N ARG A 165 20.84 -5.78 -5.14
CA ARG A 165 21.43 -6.84 -4.33
C ARG A 165 20.47 -7.32 -3.26
N GLN A 166 20.68 -8.58 -2.85
CA GLN A 166 20.05 -9.11 -1.65
C GLN A 166 20.59 -8.38 -0.41
N VAL A 167 19.71 -8.14 0.55
CA VAL A 167 20.03 -7.46 1.80
C VAL A 167 19.76 -8.40 2.96
N GLU A 168 20.77 -8.65 3.78
CA GLU A 168 20.63 -9.37 5.05
C GLU A 168 20.42 -8.32 6.16
N TYR A 169 19.25 -8.32 6.80
CA TYR A 169 18.87 -7.31 7.78
C TYR A 169 19.67 -7.42 9.10
N ASP A 170 19.97 -6.28 9.75
CA ASP A 170 20.60 -6.25 11.10
C ASP A 170 19.52 -6.42 12.19
N LEU A 171 19.64 -7.45 13.03
CA LEU A 171 18.74 -7.68 14.17
C LEU A 171 19.32 -7.19 15.51
N ASN A 172 20.36 -6.36 15.50
CA ASN A 172 20.87 -5.72 16.69
C ASN A 172 19.86 -4.70 17.24
N LEU A 173 19.08 -5.12 18.24
CA LEU A 173 18.04 -4.29 18.86
C LEU A 173 18.56 -2.97 19.45
N SER A 174 19.83 -2.90 19.87
CA SER A 174 20.41 -1.65 20.35
C SER A 174 20.60 -0.65 19.20
N HIS A 175 21.10 -1.11 18.05
CA HIS A 175 21.25 -0.25 16.86
C HIS A 175 19.89 0.28 16.40
N ILE A 176 18.90 -0.61 16.27
CA ILE A 176 17.53 -0.25 15.86
C ILE A 176 16.94 0.78 16.84
N TRP A 177 17.13 0.57 18.15
CA TRP A 177 16.63 1.49 19.17
C TRP A 177 17.30 2.87 19.13
N ASP A 178 18.62 2.91 18.92
CA ASP A 178 19.38 4.16 18.85
C ASP A 178 18.95 5.01 17.64
N HIS A 179 18.50 4.36 16.56
CA HIS A 179 18.01 5.04 15.36
C HIS A 179 16.70 5.82 15.53
N GLN A 180 16.01 5.72 16.67
CA GLN A 180 14.79 6.51 16.91
C GLN A 180 15.00 8.03 16.84
N PHE A 181 16.23 8.52 17.03
CA PHE A 181 16.56 9.96 17.04
C PHE A 181 17.29 10.44 15.79
N ASP A 182 17.87 9.53 15.01
CA ASP A 182 18.65 9.86 13.81
C ASP A 182 18.18 9.06 12.56
N PHE A 183 16.94 8.56 12.56
CA PHE A 183 16.35 7.77 11.47
C PHE A 183 16.43 8.39 10.06
N LEU A 184 16.64 9.71 9.95
CA LEU A 184 16.83 10.40 8.66
C LEU A 184 18.26 10.27 8.10
N THR A 185 19.22 9.88 8.93
CA THR A 185 20.64 9.75 8.56
C THR A 185 21.08 8.30 8.38
N ILE A 186 20.16 7.33 8.47
CA ILE A 186 20.45 5.93 8.17
C ILE A 186 20.91 5.83 6.71
N ASP A 187 22.11 5.30 6.49
CA ASP A 187 22.75 5.16 5.19
C ASP A 187 23.05 3.70 4.80
N SER A 188 22.51 2.75 5.58
CA SER A 188 22.69 1.30 5.43
C SER A 188 21.34 0.62 5.18
N LEU A 189 21.26 -0.23 4.15
CA LEU A 189 20.04 -0.98 3.85
C LEU A 189 19.78 -2.06 4.90
N GLU A 190 20.86 -2.62 5.47
CA GLU A 190 20.81 -3.61 6.54
C GLU A 190 20.06 -3.08 7.76
N ASP A 191 20.32 -1.83 8.14
CA ASP A 191 19.64 -1.17 9.26
C ASP A 191 18.18 -0.80 8.90
N VAL A 192 17.93 -0.33 7.67
CA VAL A 192 16.55 -0.04 7.20
C VAL A 192 15.70 -1.32 7.16
N MET A 193 16.27 -2.46 6.76
CA MET A 193 15.55 -3.74 6.75
C MET A 193 15.44 -4.38 8.15
N GLY A 194 16.31 -3.99 9.08
CA GLY A 194 16.31 -4.45 10.47
C GLY A 194 15.22 -3.81 11.34
N GLY A 195 14.92 -2.52 11.12
CA GLY A 195 13.89 -1.76 11.83
C GLY A 195 12.46 -2.10 11.44
#